data_AF-A0A6J4TBV7-F1
#
_entry.id   AF-A0A6J4TBV7-F1
#
_cell.length_a   1.000
_cell.length_b   1.000
_cell.length_c   1.000
_cell.angle_alpha   90.00
_cell.angle_beta   90.00
_cell.angle_gamma   90.00
#
_symmetry.space_group_name_H-M   'P 1'
#
loop_
_entity.id
_entity.type
_entity.pdbx_description
1 polymer ?
#
loop_
_entity_poly.entity_id
_entity_poly.type
_entity_poly.pdbx_seq_one_letter_code
_entity_poly.pdbx_strand_id
1 'polypeptide(L)'
;MELTQADNETPANTLATVLMGAAAGAVGVWALDRIDWFMWNREPQETRDRTVAARPGGEPPAQALVSKVEGATGRHLDDDRHELVSDVVHYAIGIGPAIGYALLRDKLPGRGLARGAAYGAALFVAQDELLNTVTGLGGKPTDYPWTAHARGIVAHTVYGVATELTLNLFEAAAQRLAGRGSDGDRF
;
A
#
# COMPACT_ATOMS: atom_id res chain seq x y z
N MET A 1 28.79 16.72 24.93
CA MET A 1 27.78 17.63 24.36
C MET A 1 28.15 17.79 22.90
N GLU A 2 27.68 16.86 22.08
CA GLU A 2 28.01 16.78 20.66
C GLU A 2 26.74 17.15 19.90
N LEU A 3 26.85 18.20 19.10
CA LEU A 3 25.74 18.88 18.46
C LEU A 3 25.10 17.97 17.42
N THR A 4 23.88 17.54 17.73
CA THR A 4 22.75 17.35 16.81
C THR A 4 23.08 16.95 15.37
N GLN A 5 23.02 15.65 15.13
CA GLN A 5 22.77 15.01 13.84
C GLN A 5 21.32 15.26 13.36
N ALA A 6 20.78 16.46 13.52
CA ALA A 6 19.36 16.78 13.32
C ALA A 6 19.06 17.63 12.07
N ASP A 7 20.07 17.96 11.26
CA ASP A 7 19.95 19.11 10.35
C ASP A 7 20.15 18.77 8.86
N ASN A 8 19.96 17.51 8.44
CA ASN A 8 20.12 17.09 7.02
C ASN A 8 18.80 16.88 6.24
N GLU A 9 17.66 17.28 6.79
CA GLU A 9 16.40 17.31 6.05
C GLU A 9 16.26 18.63 5.27
N THR A 10 16.95 18.72 4.13
CA THR A 10 16.61 19.76 3.15
C THR A 10 15.28 19.43 2.49
N PRO A 11 14.46 20.42 2.08
CA PRO A 11 13.19 20.18 1.37
C PRO A 11 13.33 19.28 0.14
N ALA A 12 14.50 19.30 -0.50
CA ALA A 12 14.84 18.43 -1.64
C ALA A 12 14.91 16.94 -1.24
N ASN A 13 15.47 16.62 -0.06
CA ASN A 13 15.55 15.24 0.45
C ASN A 13 14.17 14.72 0.86
N THR A 14 13.31 15.57 1.43
CA THR A 14 11.93 15.21 1.78
C THR A 14 11.10 14.94 0.52
N LEU A 15 11.16 15.81 -0.49
CA LEU A 15 10.45 15.60 -1.75
C LEU A 15 10.90 14.30 -2.45
N ALA A 16 12.21 14.05 -2.51
CA ALA A 16 12.73 12.80 -3.06
C ALA A 16 12.19 11.59 -2.29
N THR A 17 12.13 11.65 -0.96
CA THR A 17 11.58 10.57 -0.11
C THR A 17 10.11 10.32 -0.38
N VAL A 18 9.31 11.39 -0.53
CA VAL A 18 7.89 11.28 -0.90
C VAL A 18 7.72 10.64 -2.27
N LEU A 19 8.48 11.06 -3.28
CA LEU A 19 8.41 10.49 -4.63
C LEU A 19 8.85 9.02 -4.66
N MET A 20 9.92 8.66 -3.96
CA MET A 20 10.37 7.28 -3.80
C MET A 20 9.33 6.43 -3.08
N GLY A 21 8.73 6.95 -2.01
CA GLY A 21 7.64 6.29 -1.28
C GLY A 21 6.41 6.07 -2.16
N ALA A 22 6.05 7.06 -2.99
CA ALA A 22 4.94 6.94 -3.91
C ALA A 22 5.19 5.87 -4.98
N ALA A 23 6.38 5.86 -5.60
CA ALA A 23 6.75 4.83 -6.57
C ALA A 23 6.80 3.43 -5.94
N ALA A 24 7.39 3.30 -4.75
CA ALA A 24 7.44 2.04 -4.01
C ALA A 24 6.05 1.56 -3.57
N GLY A 25 5.14 2.48 -3.26
CA GLY A 25 3.73 2.19 -2.99
C GLY A 25 3.01 1.65 -4.22
N ALA A 26 3.19 2.29 -5.37
CA ALA A 26 2.60 1.82 -6.63
C ALA A 26 3.09 0.40 -6.99
N VAL A 27 4.39 0.11 -6.83
CA VAL A 27 4.94 -1.24 -7.01
C VAL A 27 4.36 -2.22 -5.98
N GLY A 28 4.18 -1.76 -4.72
CA GLY A 28 3.54 -2.55 -3.67
C GLY A 28 2.11 -2.94 -4.02
N VAL A 29 1.28 -1.99 -4.47
CA VAL A 29 -0.11 -2.23 -4.91
C VAL A 29 -0.14 -3.21 -6.06
N TRP A 30 0.68 -3.01 -7.09
CA TRP A 30 0.77 -3.95 -8.20
C TRP A 30 1.13 -5.38 -7.75
N ALA A 31 2.08 -5.52 -6.82
CA ALA A 31 2.49 -6.82 -6.31
C ALA A 31 1.38 -7.49 -5.47
N LEU A 32 0.69 -6.70 -4.65
CA LEU A 32 -0.49 -7.10 -3.88
C LEU A 32 -1.57 -7.64 -4.82
N ASP A 33 -1.98 -6.86 -5.82
CA ASP A 33 -3.02 -7.24 -6.77
C ASP A 33 -2.65 -8.54 -7.50
N ARG A 34 -1.38 -8.70 -7.86
CA ARG A 34 -0.91 -9.89 -8.57
C ARG A 34 -1.05 -11.15 -7.72
N ILE A 35 -0.63 -11.11 -6.45
CA ILE A 35 -0.72 -12.27 -5.57
C ILE A 35 -2.17 -12.52 -5.12
N ASP A 36 -2.93 -11.45 -4.87
CA ASP A 36 -4.34 -11.53 -4.49
C ASP A 36 -5.15 -12.22 -5.59
N TRP A 37 -5.00 -11.75 -6.83
CA TRP A 37 -5.67 -12.33 -7.99
C TRP A 37 -5.26 -13.79 -8.24
N PHE A 38 -3.98 -14.11 -8.02
CA PHE A 38 -3.49 -15.49 -8.11
C PHE A 38 -4.18 -16.43 -7.11
N MET A 39 -4.38 -15.96 -5.87
CA MET A 39 -5.04 -16.70 -4.79
C MET A 39 -6.56 -16.77 -5.01
N TRP A 40 -7.19 -15.63 -5.36
CA TRP A 40 -8.61 -15.51 -5.65
C TRP A 40 -9.06 -16.51 -6.73
N ASN A 41 -8.30 -16.65 -7.82
CA ASN A 41 -8.65 -17.58 -8.89
C ASN A 41 -8.48 -19.06 -8.55
N ARG A 42 -7.88 -19.38 -7.41
CA ARG A 42 -7.77 -20.75 -6.88
C ARG A 42 -8.79 -21.03 -5.79
N GLU A 43 -9.54 -20.02 -5.36
CA GLU A 43 -10.55 -20.14 -4.33
C GLU A 43 -11.85 -20.72 -4.91
N PRO A 44 -12.51 -21.67 -4.20
CA PRO A 44 -13.80 -22.18 -4.63
C PRO A 44 -14.81 -21.05 -4.86
N GLN A 45 -15.67 -21.19 -5.87
CA GLN A 45 -16.66 -20.16 -6.22
C GLN A 45 -17.55 -19.81 -5.02
N GLU A 46 -18.03 -20.80 -4.28
CA GLU A 46 -18.84 -20.58 -3.08
C GLU A 46 -18.16 -19.68 -2.04
N THR A 47 -16.84 -19.82 -1.84
CA THR A 47 -16.09 -18.99 -0.89
C THR A 47 -15.90 -17.56 -1.41
N ARG A 48 -15.73 -17.40 -2.72
CA ARG A 48 -15.70 -16.07 -3.37
C ARG A 48 -17.05 -15.37 -3.23
N ASP A 49 -18.15 -16.08 -3.47
CA ASP A 49 -19.50 -15.56 -3.34
C ASP A 49 -19.80 -15.12 -1.90
N ARG A 50 -19.37 -15.89 -0.90
CA ARG A 50 -19.44 -15.49 0.52
C ARG A 50 -18.63 -14.23 0.81
N THR A 51 -17.44 -14.10 0.22
CA THR A 51 -16.60 -12.90 0.37
C THR A 51 -17.25 -11.67 -0.26
N VAL A 52 -17.86 -11.81 -1.44
CA VAL A 52 -18.61 -10.74 -2.10
C VAL A 52 -19.85 -10.37 -1.27
N ALA A 53 -20.61 -11.36 -0.80
CA ALA A 53 -21.81 -11.13 0.01
C ALA A 53 -21.52 -10.41 1.35
N ALA A 54 -20.33 -10.60 1.93
CA ALA A 54 -19.91 -9.89 3.14
C ALA A 54 -19.56 -8.41 2.90
N ARG A 55 -19.31 -8.01 1.64
CA ARG A 55 -18.96 -6.62 1.29
C ARG A 55 -20.19 -5.74 1.18
N PRO A 56 -20.15 -4.48 1.67
CA PRO A 56 -21.15 -3.48 1.37
C PRO A 56 -21.30 -3.33 -0.15
N GLY A 57 -22.52 -3.51 -0.68
CA GLY A 57 -22.78 -3.45 -2.12
C GLY A 57 -22.11 -4.55 -2.96
N GLY A 58 -21.46 -5.55 -2.36
CA GLY A 58 -20.64 -6.52 -3.09
C GLY A 58 -19.27 -5.96 -3.54
N GLU A 59 -18.95 -4.72 -3.17
CA GLU A 59 -17.85 -3.96 -3.75
C GLU A 59 -16.56 -4.08 -2.92
N PRO A 60 -15.38 -4.13 -3.56
CA PRO A 60 -14.11 -3.93 -2.86
C PRO A 60 -14.04 -2.50 -2.27
N PRO A 61 -13.19 -2.26 -1.25
CA PRO A 61 -13.19 -1.01 -0.49
C PRO A 61 -13.05 0.28 -1.31
N ALA A 62 -12.28 0.27 -2.40
CA ALA A 62 -12.10 1.43 -3.26
C ALA A 62 -13.40 1.78 -4.02
N GLN A 63 -14.07 0.78 -4.61
CA GLN A 63 -15.37 0.94 -5.26
C GLN A 63 -16.43 1.39 -4.25
N ALA A 64 -16.48 0.75 -3.07
CA ALA A 64 -17.39 1.13 -1.99
C ALA A 64 -17.20 2.60 -1.56
N LEU A 65 -15.97 3.11 -1.59
CA LEU A 65 -15.69 4.52 -1.29
C LEU A 65 -16.23 5.44 -2.37
N VAL A 66 -16.03 5.10 -3.64
CA VAL A 66 -16.58 5.84 -4.78
C VAL A 66 -18.11 5.85 -4.71
N SER A 67 -18.75 4.68 -4.59
CA SER A 67 -20.20 4.53 -4.42
C SER A 67 -20.75 5.38 -3.27
N LYS A 68 -20.04 5.43 -2.15
CA LYS A 68 -20.43 6.24 -0.99
C LYS A 68 -20.34 7.75 -1.28
N VAL A 69 -19.32 8.20 -2.02
CA VAL A 69 -19.18 9.60 -2.45
C VAL A 69 -20.26 9.97 -3.46
N GLU A 70 -20.57 9.09 -4.42
CA GLU A 70 -21.66 9.29 -5.39
C GLU A 70 -23.00 9.44 -4.68
N GLY A 71 -23.31 8.53 -3.75
CA GLY A 71 -24.51 8.59 -2.93
C GLY A 71 -24.60 9.84 -2.05
N ALA A 72 -23.47 10.30 -1.48
CA ALA A 72 -23.43 11.50 -0.65
C ALA A 72 -23.55 12.81 -1.47
N THR A 73 -23.09 12.82 -2.72
CA THR A 73 -23.07 14.01 -3.57
C THR A 73 -24.22 14.07 -4.57
N GLY A 74 -24.93 12.96 -4.78
CA GLY A 74 -25.94 12.80 -5.83
C GLY A 74 -25.37 12.81 -7.25
N ARG A 75 -24.04 12.72 -7.40
CA ARG A 75 -23.37 12.63 -8.70
C ARG A 75 -23.11 11.17 -9.00
N HIS A 76 -23.69 10.68 -10.09
CA HIS A 76 -23.45 9.33 -10.59
C HIS A 76 -22.53 9.39 -11.81
N LEU A 77 -21.45 8.65 -11.74
CA LEU A 77 -20.58 8.27 -12.83
C LEU A 77 -21.27 7.11 -13.58
N ASP A 78 -21.05 7.02 -14.88
CA ASP A 78 -21.26 5.77 -15.60
C ASP A 78 -20.24 4.71 -15.16
N ASP A 79 -20.56 3.46 -15.46
CA ASP A 79 -19.80 2.27 -15.05
C ASP A 79 -18.31 2.37 -15.39
N ASP A 80 -17.96 2.80 -16.61
CA ASP A 80 -16.56 2.92 -17.05
C ASP A 80 -15.79 3.95 -16.20
N ARG A 81 -16.41 5.09 -15.91
CA ARG A 81 -15.82 6.13 -15.05
C ARG A 81 -15.77 5.69 -13.59
N HIS A 82 -16.78 4.99 -13.10
CA HIS A 82 -16.79 4.46 -11.75
C HIS A 82 -15.62 3.48 -11.54
N GLU A 83 -15.41 2.55 -12.48
CA GLU A 83 -14.30 1.59 -12.43
C GLU A 83 -12.95 2.30 -12.46
N LEU A 84 -12.75 3.23 -13.40
CA LEU A 84 -11.50 4.00 -13.51
C LEU A 84 -11.18 4.79 -12.23
N VAL A 85 -12.18 5.48 -11.67
CA VAL A 85 -11.98 6.26 -10.44
C VAL A 85 -11.69 5.33 -9.26
N SER A 86 -12.33 4.16 -9.22
CA SER A 86 -12.09 3.15 -8.17
C SER A 86 -10.65 2.61 -8.23
N ASP A 87 -10.12 2.35 -9.42
CA ASP A 87 -8.72 1.94 -9.58
C ASP A 87 -7.75 3.03 -9.13
N VAL A 88 -8.02 4.29 -9.47
CA VAL A 88 -7.22 5.44 -8.99
C VAL A 88 -7.26 5.53 -7.46
N VAL A 89 -8.44 5.39 -6.87
CA VAL A 89 -8.63 5.38 -5.40
C VAL A 89 -7.88 4.21 -4.76
N HIS A 90 -7.94 3.02 -5.36
CA HIS A 90 -7.21 1.83 -4.88
C HIS A 90 -5.70 2.10 -4.80
N TYR A 91 -5.12 2.61 -5.89
CA TYR A 91 -3.71 3.01 -5.89
C TYR A 91 -3.41 4.13 -4.90
N ALA A 92 -4.28 5.12 -4.75
CA ALA A 92 -4.08 6.21 -3.80
C ALA A 92 -4.06 5.71 -2.35
N ILE A 93 -5.00 4.81 -2.00
CA ILE A 93 -5.07 4.16 -0.67
C ILE A 93 -3.80 3.36 -0.40
N GLY A 94 -3.21 2.69 -1.40
CA GLY A 94 -1.95 1.96 -1.23
C GLY A 94 -0.70 2.85 -1.26
N ILE A 95 -0.70 3.95 -2.00
CA ILE A 95 0.45 4.87 -2.11
C ILE A 95 0.63 5.69 -0.83
N GLY A 96 -0.46 6.18 -0.24
CA GLY A 96 -0.41 7.02 0.97
C GLY A 96 0.38 6.39 2.13
N PRO A 97 0.04 5.17 2.57
CA PRO A 97 0.79 4.43 3.58
C PRO A 97 2.24 4.19 3.18
N ALA A 98 2.56 3.91 1.91
CA ALA A 98 3.96 3.72 1.49
C ALA A 98 4.79 5.01 1.59
N ILE A 99 4.20 6.17 1.31
CA ILE A 99 4.84 7.47 1.55
C ILE A 99 5.14 7.63 3.05
N GLY A 100 4.14 7.37 3.90
CA GLY A 100 4.32 7.40 5.36
C GLY A 100 5.41 6.45 5.84
N TYR A 101 5.44 5.23 5.28
CA TYR A 101 6.48 4.24 5.55
C TYR A 101 7.86 4.76 5.14
N ALA A 102 8.01 5.29 3.92
CA ALA A 102 9.28 5.82 3.44
C ALA A 102 9.82 6.97 4.32
N LEU A 103 8.94 7.83 4.84
CA LEU A 103 9.31 8.94 5.73
C LEU A 103 9.68 8.50 7.15
N LEU A 104 9.17 7.35 7.60
CA LEU A 104 9.32 6.88 8.99
C LEU A 104 10.18 5.62 9.15
N ARG A 105 10.57 4.96 8.07
CA ARG A 105 11.16 3.62 8.12
C ARG A 105 12.44 3.51 8.94
N ASP A 106 13.23 4.58 9.01
CA ASP A 106 14.48 4.60 9.79
C ASP A 106 14.22 4.71 11.31
N LYS A 107 13.00 5.09 11.69
CA LYS A 107 12.53 5.13 13.08
C LYS A 107 11.82 3.83 13.49
N LEU A 108 11.50 2.96 12.54
CA LEU A 108 10.84 1.69 12.80
C LEU A 108 11.86 0.60 13.17
N PRO A 109 11.53 -0.29 14.13
CA PRO A 109 12.39 -1.40 14.48
C PRO A 109 12.49 -2.42 13.33
N GLY A 110 13.55 -3.22 13.34
CA GLY A 110 13.83 -4.20 12.29
C GLY A 110 14.61 -3.62 11.12
N ARG A 111 14.95 -4.47 10.15
CA ARG A 111 15.78 -4.10 8.98
C ARG A 111 15.36 -4.91 7.76
N GLY A 112 15.54 -4.33 6.58
CA GLY A 112 15.32 -4.99 5.29
C GLY A 112 13.92 -5.58 5.16
N LEU A 113 13.81 -6.68 4.39
CA LEU A 113 12.51 -7.25 4.00
C LEU A 113 11.61 -7.65 5.18
N ALA A 114 12.19 -8.02 6.33
CA ALA A 114 11.40 -8.33 7.53
C ALA A 114 10.64 -7.12 8.08
N ARG A 115 11.23 -5.92 7.99
CA ARG A 115 10.56 -4.66 8.37
C ARG A 115 9.41 -4.35 7.43
N GLY A 116 9.63 -4.50 6.12
CA GLY A 116 8.59 -4.36 5.10
C GLY A 116 7.44 -5.35 5.31
N ALA A 117 7.74 -6.63 5.53
CA ALA A 117 6.75 -7.66 5.83
C ALA A 117 5.91 -7.32 7.06
N ALA A 118 6.55 -6.93 8.17
CA ALA A 118 5.87 -6.55 9.40
C ALA A 118 4.98 -5.30 9.20
N TYR A 119 5.47 -4.31 8.46
CA TYR A 119 4.69 -3.12 8.10
C TYR A 119 3.45 -3.48 7.28
N GLY A 120 3.62 -4.32 6.25
CA GLY A 120 2.51 -4.83 5.44
C GLY A 120 1.47 -5.57 6.27
N ALA A 121 1.90 -6.52 7.11
CA ALA A 121 0.99 -7.24 8.01
C ALA A 121 0.26 -6.30 9.00
N ALA A 122 0.93 -5.26 9.51
CA ALA A 122 0.29 -4.24 10.34
C ALA A 122 -0.74 -3.43 9.54
N LEU A 123 -0.44 -3.11 8.28
CA LEU A 123 -1.37 -2.40 7.40
C LEU A 123 -2.62 -3.23 7.10
N PHE A 124 -2.50 -4.56 6.93
CA PHE A 124 -3.67 -5.45 6.83
C PHE A 124 -4.58 -5.31 8.04
N VAL A 125 -4.04 -5.41 9.25
CA VAL A 125 -4.85 -5.28 10.49
C VAL A 125 -5.48 -3.88 10.59
N ALA A 126 -4.71 -2.84 10.27
CA ALA A 126 -5.20 -1.47 10.35
C ALA A 126 -6.28 -1.16 9.29
N GLN A 127 -6.05 -1.57 8.05
CA GLN A 127 -6.89 -1.22 6.91
C GLN A 127 -8.05 -2.20 6.74
N ASP A 128 -7.75 -3.49 6.55
CA ASP A 128 -8.76 -4.50 6.19
C ASP A 128 -9.64 -4.88 7.38
N GLU A 129 -9.04 -5.04 8.55
CA GLU A 129 -9.77 -5.54 9.74
C GLU A 129 -10.41 -4.42 10.58
N LEU A 130 -9.94 -3.18 10.43
CA LEU A 130 -10.38 -2.06 11.27
C LEU A 130 -10.97 -0.90 10.45
N LEU A 131 -10.16 -0.19 9.66
CA LEU A 131 -10.59 1.04 9.00
C LEU A 131 -11.72 0.78 8.01
N ASN A 132 -11.63 -0.26 7.18
CA ASN A 132 -12.67 -0.60 6.22
C ASN A 132 -14.00 -0.87 6.94
N THR A 133 -13.99 -1.58 8.07
CA THR A 133 -15.19 -1.83 8.86
C THR A 133 -15.75 -0.57 9.52
N VAL A 134 -14.91 0.23 10.17
CA VAL A 134 -15.34 1.47 10.89
C VAL A 134 -15.89 2.51 9.91
N THR A 135 -15.32 2.58 8.70
CA THR A 135 -15.76 3.51 7.66
C THR A 135 -16.92 2.97 6.81
N GLY A 136 -17.28 1.70 6.97
CA GLY A 136 -18.31 1.03 6.19
C GLY A 136 -17.91 0.74 4.73
N LEU A 137 -16.61 0.70 4.45
CA LEU A 137 -16.04 0.29 3.15
C LEU A 137 -15.84 -1.23 3.06
N GLY A 138 -15.88 -1.92 4.20
CA GLY A 138 -15.89 -3.38 4.29
C GLY A 138 -16.94 -3.85 5.29
N GLY A 139 -17.29 -5.14 5.22
CA GLY A 139 -18.14 -5.80 6.21
C GLY A 139 -17.44 -5.93 7.56
N LYS A 140 -18.09 -6.58 8.53
CA LYS A 140 -17.39 -6.94 9.76
C LYS A 140 -16.41 -8.08 9.47
N PRO A 141 -15.23 -8.13 10.09
CA PRO A 141 -14.30 -9.25 9.92
C PRO A 141 -14.94 -10.62 10.09
N THR A 142 -15.84 -10.75 11.08
CA THR A 142 -16.54 -12.01 11.38
C THR A 142 -17.49 -12.49 10.29
N ASP A 143 -17.86 -11.64 9.33
CA ASP A 143 -18.76 -11.98 8.24
C ASP A 143 -18.00 -12.60 7.05
N TYR A 144 -16.68 -12.41 6.99
CA TYR A 144 -15.82 -12.96 5.95
C TYR A 144 -15.41 -14.40 6.23
N PRO A 145 -15.21 -15.23 5.18
CA PRO A 145 -14.57 -16.53 5.36
C PRO A 145 -13.11 -16.36 5.80
N TRP A 146 -12.60 -17.30 6.61
CA TRP A 146 -11.22 -17.23 7.13
C TRP A 146 -10.16 -17.13 6.02
N THR A 147 -10.46 -17.67 4.83
CA THR A 147 -9.59 -17.61 3.65
C THR A 147 -9.42 -16.20 3.12
N ALA A 148 -10.41 -15.32 3.29
CA ALA A 148 -10.29 -13.91 2.92
C ALA A 148 -9.26 -13.19 3.80
N HIS A 149 -9.24 -13.45 5.11
CA HIS A 149 -8.21 -12.92 6.02
C HIS A 149 -6.82 -13.47 5.70
N ALA A 150 -6.72 -14.79 5.45
CA ALA A 150 -5.47 -15.43 5.08
C ALA A 150 -4.91 -14.87 3.75
N ARG A 151 -5.78 -14.62 2.77
CA ARG A 151 -5.41 -13.96 1.51
C ARG A 151 -4.99 -12.51 1.75
N GLY A 152 -5.78 -11.75 2.51
CA GLY A 152 -5.49 -10.35 2.83
C GLY A 152 -4.13 -10.15 3.52
N ILE A 153 -3.82 -10.94 4.55
CA ILE A 153 -2.53 -10.83 5.26
C ILE A 153 -1.34 -11.21 4.37
N VAL A 154 -1.48 -12.22 3.50
CA VAL A 154 -0.44 -12.60 2.54
C VAL A 154 -0.22 -11.49 1.53
N ALA A 155 -1.31 -10.96 0.94
CA ALA A 155 -1.25 -9.91 -0.07
C ALA A 155 -0.60 -8.63 0.49
N HIS A 156 -0.95 -8.23 1.71
CA HIS A 156 -0.36 -7.09 2.38
C HIS A 156 1.10 -7.32 2.82
N THR A 157 1.46 -8.54 3.22
CA THR A 157 2.85 -8.88 3.51
C THR A 157 3.70 -8.72 2.24
N VAL A 158 3.20 -9.19 1.09
CA VAL A 158 3.86 -9.02 -0.22
C VAL A 158 3.97 -7.55 -0.60
N TYR A 159 2.91 -6.75 -0.39
CA TYR A 159 2.95 -5.29 -0.55
C TYR A 159 4.12 -4.69 0.22
N GLY A 160 4.21 -4.97 1.53
CA GLY A 160 5.24 -4.37 2.37
C GLY A 160 6.66 -4.81 2.00
N VAL A 161 6.84 -6.08 1.61
CA VAL A 161 8.12 -6.58 1.09
C VAL A 161 8.50 -5.89 -0.22
N ALA A 162 7.56 -5.73 -1.16
CA ALA A 162 7.78 -5.08 -2.44
C ALA A 162 8.12 -3.60 -2.27
N THR A 163 7.41 -2.89 -1.38
CA THR A 163 7.70 -1.49 -1.03
C THR A 163 9.10 -1.34 -0.44
N GLU A 164 9.46 -2.15 0.56
CA GLU A 164 10.80 -2.12 1.17
C GLU A 164 11.91 -2.44 0.16
N LEU A 165 11.71 -3.45 -0.69
CA LEU A 165 12.68 -3.81 -1.73
C LEU A 165 12.89 -2.64 -2.70
N THR A 166 11.81 -2.01 -3.16
CA THR A 166 11.87 -0.89 -4.12
C THR A 166 12.60 0.31 -3.51
N LEU A 167 12.32 0.63 -2.24
CA LEU A 167 13.01 1.68 -1.50
C LEU A 167 14.51 1.40 -1.36
N ASN A 168 14.89 0.17 -0.99
CA ASN A 168 16.30 -0.24 -0.89
C ASN A 168 17.02 -0.14 -2.25
N LEU A 169 16.33 -0.42 -3.36
CA LEU A 169 16.88 -0.27 -4.72
C LEU A 169 17.15 1.19 -5.07
N PHE A 170 16.23 2.11 -4.72
CA PHE A 170 16.45 3.53 -4.95
C PHE A 170 17.65 4.08 -4.17
N GLU A 171 17.83 3.66 -2.92
CA GLU A 171 18.99 4.05 -2.12
C GLU A 171 20.30 3.53 -2.69
N ALA A 172 20.33 2.24 -3.07
CA ALA A 172 21.51 1.65 -3.69
C ALA A 172 21.87 2.36 -5.01
N ALA A 173 20.86 2.78 -5.79
CA ALA A 173 21.09 3.55 -7.01
C ALA A 173 21.65 4.95 -6.70
N ALA A 174 21.08 5.67 -5.73
CA ALA A 174 21.55 6.98 -5.31
C ALA A 174 23.00 6.95 -4.80
N GLN A 175 23.34 5.96 -3.96
CA GLN A 175 24.71 5.77 -3.46
C GLN A 175 25.72 5.51 -4.59
N ARG A 176 25.35 4.70 -5.59
CA ARG A 176 26.21 4.45 -6.75
C ARG A 176 26.44 5.68 -7.61
N LEU A 177 25.42 6.52 -7.78
CA LEU A 177 25.55 7.77 -8.53
C LEU A 177 26.44 8.77 -7.79
N ALA A 178 26.29 8.88 -6.48
CA ALA A 178 27.15 9.73 -5.65
C ALA A 178 28.62 9.27 -5.66
N GLY A 179 28.87 7.95 -5.51
CA GLY A 179 30.23 7.38 -5.53
C GLY A 179 30.94 7.50 -6.89
N ARG A 180 30.20 7.54 -8.00
CA ARG A 180 30.75 7.79 -9.34
C ARG A 180 31.19 9.25 -9.55
N GLY A 181 30.55 10.20 -8.89
CA GLY A 181 30.93 11.61 -8.95
C GLY A 181 32.27 11.89 -8.26
N SER A 182 32.53 11.25 -7.11
CA SER A 182 33.75 11.47 -6.33
C SER A 182 35.05 10.92 -6.95
N ASP A 183 34.95 10.01 -7.92
CA ASP A 183 36.11 9.47 -8.65
C ASP A 183 36.37 10.19 -9.98
N GLY A 184 35.43 11.01 -10.47
CA GLY A 184 35.56 11.78 -11.71
C GLY A 184 36.40 13.07 -11.58
N ASP A 185 36.55 13.59 -10.35
CA ASP A 185 37.26 14.85 -10.07
C ASP A 185 38.74 14.65 -9.69
N ARG A 186 39.30 13.45 -9.92
CA ARG A 186 40.71 13.13 -9.66
C ARG A 186 41.52 12.97 -10.95
N PHE A 187 41.53 13.98 -11.81
CA PHE A 187 42.50 14.09 -12.90
C PHE A 187 42.87 15.56 -13.15
#